data_AF-A0A3D3CT22-F1
#
_entry.id   AF-A0A3D3CT22-F1
#
_cell.length_a   1.000
_cell.length_b   1.000
_cell.length_c   1.000
_cell.angle_alpha   90.00
_cell.angle_beta   90.00
_cell.angle_gamma   90.00
#
_symmetry.space_group_name_H-M   'P 1'
#
loop_
_entity.id
_entity.type
_entity.pdbx_description
1 polymer ?
#
loop_
_entity_poly.entity_id
_entity_poly.type
_entity_poly.pdbx_seq_one_letter_code
_entity_poly.pdbx_strand_id
1 'polypeptide(L)'
;MPEESDVPKITPDGEFIPNEGIRDSTLSQTITRSADMEVHHHPEVEKKSPKGYLLEGLMIFLAVTMGYFAENIRENYTEHERAEVYASSMLKDLEADTAQLRSYRDYFDYTSKKADTLMLLLAENDPKNIASGKLYWYGLFGGAHRYFVPNDATLQQMKSSGTLRYFDKTVANNVAKYDRFCRMMQTNEEMVRDIYTEIR
;
A
#
# COMPACT_ATOMS: atom_id res chain seq x y z
N MET A 1 -30.22 19.48 -39.21
CA MET A 1 -31.13 20.42 -38.52
C MET A 1 -31.89 19.64 -37.46
N PRO A 2 -32.11 20.24 -36.29
CA PRO A 2 -31.68 19.77 -34.96
C PRO A 2 -32.83 19.00 -34.25
N GLU A 3 -32.75 18.47 -33.02
CA GLU A 3 -32.18 19.06 -31.81
C GLU A 3 -31.89 17.98 -30.75
N GLU A 4 -30.77 18.19 -30.09
CA GLU A 4 -30.06 17.34 -29.14
C GLU A 4 -30.55 17.64 -27.72
N SER A 5 -30.65 16.61 -26.89
CA SER A 5 -31.12 16.70 -25.51
C SER A 5 -30.16 17.50 -24.62
N ASP A 6 -30.63 18.64 -24.09
CA ASP A 6 -29.88 19.48 -23.15
C ASP A 6 -29.81 18.82 -21.76
N VAL A 7 -28.66 18.21 -21.49
CA VAL A 7 -28.17 17.87 -20.14
C VAL A 7 -27.59 19.14 -19.51
N PRO A 8 -27.91 19.47 -18.24
CA PRO A 8 -27.36 20.64 -17.58
C PRO A 8 -25.84 20.52 -17.43
N LYS A 9 -25.11 21.42 -18.11
CA LYS A 9 -23.67 21.61 -17.95
C LYS A 9 -23.40 22.51 -16.75
N ILE A 10 -22.66 21.96 -15.78
CA ILE A 10 -22.06 22.69 -14.67
C ILE A 10 -20.61 22.96 -15.07
N THR A 11 -20.20 24.22 -15.08
CA THR A 11 -18.79 24.65 -15.16
C THR A 11 -18.42 25.48 -13.93
N PRO A 12 -17.12 25.55 -13.60
CA PRO A 12 -16.65 25.88 -12.26
C PRO A 12 -16.25 27.36 -12.15
N ASP A 13 -17.24 28.22 -11.93
CA ASP A 13 -17.03 29.63 -11.62
C ASP A 13 -18.38 30.25 -11.22
N GLY A 14 -18.63 30.23 -9.91
CA GLY A 14 -19.86 30.75 -9.33
C GLY A 14 -19.97 32.26 -9.53
N GLU A 15 -20.95 32.68 -10.32
CA GLU A 15 -21.55 34.00 -10.21
C GLU A 15 -23.03 33.97 -10.64
N PHE A 16 -23.86 34.53 -9.76
CA PHE A 16 -25.30 34.56 -9.79
C PHE A 16 -25.77 35.84 -10.50
N ILE A 17 -26.64 35.71 -11.50
CA ILE A 17 -27.34 36.86 -12.11
C ILE A 17 -28.84 36.71 -11.83
N PRO A 18 -29.46 37.57 -11.00
CA PRO A 18 -30.89 37.59 -10.79
C PRO A 18 -31.59 38.42 -11.88
N ASN A 19 -32.74 37.94 -12.35
CA ASN A 19 -33.66 38.76 -13.16
C ASN A 19 -34.75 39.33 -12.25
N GLU A 20 -34.77 40.65 -12.09
CA GLU A 20 -35.80 41.42 -11.38
C GLU A 20 -36.89 41.93 -12.35
N GLY A 21 -38.12 41.98 -11.84
CA GLY A 21 -39.29 42.67 -12.43
C GLY A 21 -40.49 41.72 -12.52
N ILE A 22 -41.65 41.95 -11.89
CA ILE A 22 -42.36 43.20 -11.62
C ILE A 22 -43.32 43.00 -10.41
N ARG A 23 -43.41 44.02 -9.55
CA ARG A 23 -44.41 44.29 -8.48
C ARG A 23 -45.68 44.88 -9.16
N ASP A 24 -46.94 44.83 -8.70
CA ASP A 24 -47.47 45.13 -7.36
C ASP A 24 -49.02 45.03 -7.38
N SER A 25 -49.64 44.84 -6.21
CA SER A 25 -51.02 45.22 -5.80
C SER A 25 -52.25 44.57 -6.50
N THR A 26 -53.33 44.13 -5.85
CA THR A 26 -53.97 44.61 -4.60
C THR A 26 -54.88 43.54 -3.99
N LEU A 27 -54.96 43.60 -2.67
CA LEU A 27 -55.65 42.75 -1.68
C LEU A 27 -57.16 42.56 -1.88
N SER A 28 -57.65 41.35 -1.58
CA SER A 28 -58.99 41.14 -1.02
C SER A 28 -58.86 40.42 0.32
N GLN A 29 -59.05 41.16 1.41
CA GLN A 29 -59.09 40.62 2.77
C GLN A 29 -60.38 39.82 2.94
N THR A 30 -60.27 38.50 3.13
CA THR A 30 -61.35 37.70 3.74
C THR A 30 -61.04 37.51 5.22
N ILE A 31 -62.05 37.83 6.01
CA ILE A 31 -62.10 37.89 7.46
C ILE A 31 -61.80 36.53 8.11
N THR A 32 -60.98 36.61 9.14
CA THR A 32 -60.74 35.70 10.27
C THR A 32 -61.63 34.45 10.35
N ARG A 33 -61.08 33.31 9.96
CA ARG A 33 -61.39 32.04 10.63
C ARG A 33 -60.27 31.84 11.64
N SER A 34 -60.62 31.84 12.93
CA SER A 34 -59.74 31.37 14.00
C SER A 34 -59.29 29.96 13.61
N ALA A 35 -58.10 29.86 13.01
CA ALA A 35 -57.37 28.61 13.06
C ALA A 35 -57.18 28.38 14.54
N ASP A 36 -57.87 27.37 15.05
CA ASP A 36 -57.51 26.71 16.28
C ASP A 36 -56.03 26.39 16.10
N MET A 37 -55.17 27.26 16.63
CA MET A 37 -53.75 27.03 16.70
C MET A 37 -53.68 25.87 17.65
N GLU A 38 -53.61 24.66 17.11
CA GLU A 38 -53.37 23.44 17.87
C GLU A 38 -52.12 23.73 18.69
N VAL A 39 -52.37 24.11 19.94
CA VAL A 39 -51.32 24.34 20.91
C VAL A 39 -50.77 22.95 21.07
N HIS A 40 -49.67 22.65 20.38
CA HIS A 40 -48.96 21.40 20.56
C HIS A 40 -48.71 21.28 22.06
N HIS A 41 -49.52 20.46 22.72
CA HIS A 41 -49.31 20.08 24.11
C HIS A 41 -47.88 19.59 24.12
N HIS A 42 -46.98 20.39 24.68
CA HIS A 42 -45.65 19.91 24.96
C HIS A 42 -45.89 18.68 25.82
N PRO A 43 -45.43 17.49 25.41
CA PRO A 43 -45.64 16.30 26.19
C PRO A 43 -45.15 16.64 27.60
N GLU A 44 -46.05 16.57 28.58
CA GLU A 44 -45.67 16.74 29.98
C GLU A 44 -44.54 15.76 30.19
N VAL A 45 -43.32 16.28 30.30
CA VAL A 45 -42.16 15.46 30.58
C VAL A 45 -42.38 14.99 32.00
N GLU A 46 -42.97 13.80 32.15
CA GLU A 46 -43.10 13.15 33.44
C GLU A 46 -41.74 13.26 34.12
N LYS A 47 -41.71 13.81 35.33
CA LYS A 47 -40.48 13.94 36.10
C LYS A 47 -39.93 12.53 36.34
N LYS A 48 -39.00 12.10 35.49
CA LYS A 48 -38.35 10.81 35.60
C LYS A 48 -37.65 10.75 36.94
N SER A 49 -37.88 9.67 37.67
CA SER A 49 -37.14 9.43 38.91
C SER A 49 -35.63 9.43 38.62
N PRO A 50 -34.77 9.82 39.57
CA PRO A 50 -33.31 9.76 39.40
C PRO A 50 -32.81 8.37 38.96
N LYS A 51 -33.54 7.31 39.34
CA LYS A 51 -33.28 5.93 38.90
C LYS A 51 -33.50 5.73 37.40
N GLY A 52 -34.49 6.41 36.80
CA GLY A 52 -34.74 6.38 35.36
C GLY A 52 -33.58 6.99 34.56
N TYR A 53 -33.09 8.16 34.98
CA TYR A 53 -31.90 8.78 34.38
C TYR A 53 -30.63 7.93 34.55
N LEU A 54 -30.48 7.26 35.71
CA LEU A 54 -29.36 6.33 35.92
C LEU A 54 -29.43 5.13 34.97
N LEU A 55 -30.62 4.53 34.78
CA LEU A 55 -30.81 3.40 33.88
C LEU A 55 -30.65 3.80 32.41
N GLU A 56 -31.11 4.98 32.01
CA GLU A 56 -30.88 5.54 30.67
C GLU A 56 -29.40 5.82 30.43
N GLY A 57 -28.72 6.42 31.40
CA GLY A 57 -27.27 6.61 31.36
C GLY A 57 -26.53 5.28 31.28
N LEU A 58 -26.95 4.27 32.05
CA LEU A 58 -26.37 2.93 32.01
C LEU A 58 -26.61 2.25 30.66
N MET A 59 -27.81 2.38 30.07
CA MET A 59 -28.12 1.83 28.75
C MET A 59 -27.22 2.42 27.67
N ILE A 60 -27.09 3.74 27.62
CA ILE A 60 -26.23 4.43 26.65
C ILE A 60 -24.76 4.07 26.90
N PHE A 61 -24.32 4.08 28.15
CA PHE A 61 -22.95 3.70 28.52
C PHE A 61 -22.62 2.28 28.07
N LEU A 62 -23.52 1.33 28.32
CA LEU A 62 -23.35 -0.06 27.94
C LEU A 62 -23.33 -0.21 26.41
N ALA A 63 -24.22 0.48 25.69
CA ALA A 63 -24.27 0.45 24.23
C ALA A 63 -22.96 0.94 23.60
N VAL A 64 -22.43 2.09 24.05
CA VAL A 64 -21.16 2.64 23.54
C VAL A 64 -19.97 1.77 23.93
N THR A 65 -19.94 1.28 25.19
CA THR A 65 -18.86 0.43 25.69
C THR A 65 -18.82 -0.92 24.97
N MET A 66 -19.97 -1.55 24.74
CA MET A 66 -20.07 -2.79 23.95
C MET A 66 -19.70 -2.56 22.49
N GLY A 67 -20.10 -1.43 21.89
CA GLY A 67 -19.67 -1.06 20.54
C GLY A 67 -18.15 -0.98 20.42
N TYR A 68 -17.49 -0.34 21.40
CA TYR A 68 -16.03 -0.27 21.47
C TYR A 68 -15.38 -1.65 21.61
N PHE A 69 -15.87 -2.50 22.52
CA PHE A 69 -15.34 -3.85 22.69
C PHE A 69 -15.56 -4.74 21.45
N ALA A 70 -16.74 -4.68 20.84
CA ALA A 70 -17.06 -5.43 19.65
C ALA A 70 -16.12 -5.06 18.49
N GLU A 71 -15.83 -3.76 18.32
CA GLU A 71 -14.92 -3.31 17.28
C GLU A 71 -13.47 -3.75 17.55
N ASN A 72 -13.01 -3.66 18.79
CA ASN A 72 -11.66 -4.11 19.18
C ASN A 72 -11.48 -5.62 18.92
N ILE A 73 -12.46 -6.44 19.29
CA ILE A 73 -12.44 -7.89 19.05
C ILE A 73 -12.44 -8.18 17.54
N ARG A 74 -13.32 -7.52 16.78
CA ARG A 74 -13.44 -7.69 15.33
C ARG A 74 -12.14 -7.32 14.61
N GLU A 75 -11.55 -6.19 14.96
CA GLU A 75 -10.27 -5.73 14.40
C GLU A 75 -9.15 -6.72 14.74
N ASN A 76 -9.01 -7.10 16.01
CA ASN A 76 -7.95 -8.02 16.42
C ASN A 76 -8.05 -9.38 15.73
N TYR A 77 -9.26 -9.93 15.58
CA TYR A 77 -9.48 -11.18 14.86
C TYR A 77 -9.09 -11.05 13.37
N THR A 78 -9.62 -10.02 12.70
CA THR A 78 -9.37 -9.79 11.26
C THR A 78 -7.89 -9.58 10.97
N GLU A 79 -7.17 -8.87 11.85
CA GLU A 79 -5.76 -8.59 11.67
C GLU A 79 -4.86 -9.81 11.91
N HIS A 80 -5.24 -10.73 12.82
CA HIS A 80 -4.54 -12.01 12.96
C HIS A 80 -4.72 -12.88 11.71
N GLU A 81 -5.94 -12.97 11.17
CA GLU A 81 -6.20 -13.72 9.93
C GLU A 81 -5.39 -13.15 8.76
N ARG A 82 -5.33 -11.82 8.63
CA ARG A 82 -4.48 -11.15 7.63
C ARG A 82 -3.00 -11.43 7.84
N ALA A 83 -2.54 -11.48 9.09
CA ALA A 83 -1.15 -11.80 9.40
C ALA A 83 -0.78 -13.21 8.92
N GLU A 84 -1.66 -14.20 9.11
CA GLU A 84 -1.43 -15.56 8.61
C GLU A 84 -1.36 -15.62 7.07
N VAL A 85 -2.27 -14.90 6.39
CA VAL A 85 -2.25 -14.80 4.91
C VAL A 85 -0.94 -14.17 4.43
N TYR A 86 -0.51 -13.07 5.04
CA TYR A 86 0.76 -12.43 4.70
C TYR A 86 1.97 -13.32 5.01
N ALA A 87 1.93 -14.10 6.10
CA ALA A 87 3.00 -15.05 6.42
C ALA A 87 3.17 -16.08 5.29
N SER A 88 2.07 -16.63 4.80
CA SER A 88 2.06 -17.61 3.70
C SER A 88 2.56 -17.00 2.38
N SER A 89 2.11 -15.79 2.05
CA SER A 89 2.58 -15.08 0.85
C SER A 89 4.07 -14.74 0.95
N MET A 90 4.53 -14.25 2.11
CA MET A 90 5.93 -13.90 2.31
C MET A 90 6.83 -15.14 2.27
N LEU A 91 6.36 -16.30 2.73
CA LEU A 91 7.11 -17.55 2.59
C LEU A 91 7.35 -17.88 1.11
N LYS A 92 6.33 -17.75 0.25
CA LYS A 92 6.47 -17.99 -1.20
C LYS A 92 7.44 -17.01 -1.86
N ASP A 93 7.36 -15.75 -1.47
CA ASP A 93 8.30 -14.72 -1.94
C ASP A 93 9.75 -15.08 -1.57
N LEU A 94 9.98 -15.51 -0.32
CA LEU A 94 11.30 -15.94 0.16
C LEU A 94 11.80 -17.23 -0.52
N GLU A 95 10.91 -18.17 -0.85
CA GLU A 95 11.24 -19.36 -1.63
C GLU A 95 11.71 -19.00 -3.04
N ALA A 96 10.99 -18.09 -3.71
CA ALA A 96 11.35 -17.59 -5.03
C ALA A 96 12.70 -16.85 -5.01
N ASP A 97 12.92 -15.98 -4.03
CA ASP A 97 14.19 -15.28 -3.82
C ASP A 97 15.34 -16.25 -3.57
N THR A 98 15.11 -17.27 -2.75
CA THR A 98 16.12 -18.29 -2.46
C THR A 98 16.49 -19.07 -3.73
N ALA A 99 15.51 -19.42 -4.56
CA ALA A 99 15.75 -20.08 -5.83
C ALA A 99 16.57 -19.19 -6.80
N GLN A 100 16.24 -17.89 -6.87
CA GLN A 100 16.98 -16.93 -7.68
C GLN A 100 18.44 -16.81 -7.20
N LEU A 101 18.66 -16.63 -5.90
CA LEU A 101 20.01 -16.53 -5.32
C LEU A 101 20.84 -17.79 -5.53
N ARG A 102 20.24 -18.99 -5.48
CA ARG A 102 20.92 -20.25 -5.80
C ARG A 102 21.36 -20.29 -7.26
N SER A 103 20.49 -19.91 -8.19
CA SER A 103 20.86 -19.83 -9.62
C SER A 103 22.01 -18.86 -9.86
N TYR A 104 22.04 -17.74 -9.13
CA TYR A 104 23.10 -16.75 -9.27
C TYR A 104 24.41 -17.23 -8.70
N ARG A 105 24.39 -17.86 -7.52
CA ARG A 105 25.56 -18.50 -6.94
C ARG A 105 26.18 -19.49 -7.92
N ASP A 106 25.37 -20.35 -8.54
CA ASP A 106 25.86 -21.37 -9.46
C ASP A 106 26.45 -20.74 -10.74
N TYR A 107 25.82 -19.65 -11.23
CA TYR A 107 26.35 -18.87 -12.34
C TYR A 107 27.70 -18.23 -11.98
N PHE A 108 27.80 -17.54 -10.83
CA PHE A 108 29.02 -16.87 -10.41
C PHE A 108 30.16 -17.84 -10.09
N ASP A 109 29.86 -19.02 -9.52
CA ASP A 109 30.86 -20.08 -9.33
C ASP A 109 31.40 -20.58 -10.68
N TYR A 110 30.52 -20.76 -11.66
CA TYR A 110 30.94 -21.13 -13.02
C TYR A 110 31.79 -20.03 -13.66
N THR A 111 31.35 -18.77 -13.63
CA THR A 111 32.09 -17.67 -14.28
C THR A 111 33.40 -17.34 -13.58
N SER A 112 33.46 -17.45 -12.24
CA SER A 112 34.69 -17.28 -11.46
C SER A 112 35.77 -18.26 -11.93
N LYS A 113 35.42 -19.55 -12.08
CA LYS A 113 36.36 -20.57 -12.58
C LYS A 113 36.87 -20.26 -13.99
N LYS A 114 36.05 -19.64 -14.84
CA LYS A 114 36.46 -19.21 -16.19
C LYS A 114 37.37 -17.99 -16.14
N ALA A 115 37.09 -17.03 -15.26
CA ALA A 115 37.95 -15.88 -15.02
C ALA A 115 39.32 -16.32 -14.46
N ASP A 116 39.35 -17.25 -13.50
CA ASP A 116 40.59 -17.85 -12.97
C ASP A 116 41.41 -18.51 -14.08
N THR A 117 40.74 -19.25 -14.97
CA THR A 117 41.38 -19.88 -16.13
C THR A 117 41.97 -18.83 -17.09
N LEU A 118 41.26 -17.72 -17.32
CA LEU A 118 41.76 -16.63 -18.15
C LEU A 118 43.01 -15.99 -17.53
N MET A 119 42.97 -15.71 -16.23
CA MET A 119 44.09 -15.10 -15.50
C MET A 119 45.32 -15.99 -15.54
N LEU A 120 45.15 -17.31 -15.35
CA LEU A 120 46.25 -18.27 -15.45
C LEU A 120 46.86 -18.30 -16.85
N LEU A 121 46.03 -18.34 -17.90
CA LEU A 121 46.49 -18.35 -19.28
C LEU A 121 47.35 -17.11 -19.61
N LEU A 122 46.91 -15.94 -19.14
CA LEU A 122 47.60 -14.66 -19.33
C LEU A 122 48.87 -14.52 -18.47
N ALA A 123 48.93 -15.21 -17.33
CA ALA A 123 50.11 -15.20 -16.46
C ALA A 123 51.23 -16.11 -16.98
N GLU A 124 50.89 -17.25 -17.57
CA GLU A 124 51.85 -18.27 -18.02
C GLU A 124 52.36 -18.06 -19.44
N ASN A 125 51.68 -17.25 -20.26
CA ASN A 125 51.99 -17.11 -21.70
C ASN A 125 51.96 -15.64 -22.13
N ASP A 126 52.79 -15.27 -23.12
CA ASP A 126 52.57 -14.02 -23.86
C ASP A 126 51.20 -14.10 -24.56
N PRO A 127 50.28 -13.14 -24.34
CA PRO A 127 48.96 -13.14 -24.96
C PRO A 127 48.97 -13.33 -26.48
N LYS A 128 50.03 -12.90 -27.17
CA LYS A 128 50.20 -13.07 -28.62
C LYS A 128 50.33 -14.54 -29.05
N ASN A 129 50.74 -15.42 -28.13
CA ASN A 129 50.94 -16.84 -28.38
C ASN A 129 49.71 -17.69 -28.01
N ILE A 130 48.67 -17.08 -27.44
CA ILE A 130 47.43 -17.78 -27.07
C ILE A 130 46.45 -17.71 -28.25
N ALA A 131 45.82 -18.83 -28.58
CA ALA A 131 44.79 -18.86 -29.61
C ALA A 131 43.68 -17.82 -29.31
N SER A 132 43.40 -16.95 -30.28
CA SER A 132 42.44 -15.85 -30.15
C SER A 132 41.04 -16.32 -29.71
N GLY A 133 40.58 -17.46 -30.22
CA GLY A 133 39.30 -18.06 -29.81
C GLY A 133 39.26 -18.44 -28.32
N LYS A 134 40.40 -18.85 -27.75
CA LYS A 134 40.52 -19.17 -26.32
C LYS A 134 40.44 -17.90 -25.47
N LEU A 135 41.20 -16.86 -25.86
CA LEU A 135 41.13 -15.55 -25.20
C LEU A 135 39.72 -14.96 -25.26
N TYR A 136 39.07 -15.01 -26.42
CA TYR A 136 37.69 -14.56 -26.58
C TYR A 136 36.73 -15.32 -25.67
N TRP A 137 36.76 -16.66 -25.71
CA TRP A 137 35.82 -17.49 -24.95
C TRP A 137 35.93 -17.28 -23.44
N TYR A 138 37.15 -17.28 -22.90
CA TYR A 138 37.34 -17.05 -21.46
C TYR A 138 37.15 -15.57 -21.07
N GLY A 139 37.47 -14.64 -21.98
CA GLY A 139 37.25 -13.20 -21.81
C GLY A 139 35.79 -12.80 -21.60
N LEU A 140 34.85 -13.53 -22.22
CA LEU A 140 33.41 -13.29 -22.04
C LEU A 140 32.95 -13.32 -20.58
N PHE A 141 33.64 -14.08 -19.73
CA PHE A 141 33.25 -14.26 -18.33
C PHE A 141 33.77 -13.16 -17.40
N GLY A 142 34.68 -12.29 -17.86
CA GLY A 142 35.19 -11.17 -17.06
C GLY A 142 34.13 -10.10 -16.75
N GLY A 143 33.08 -10.01 -17.57
CA GLY A 143 31.93 -9.13 -17.36
C GLY A 143 30.70 -9.84 -16.79
N ALA A 144 30.86 -10.99 -16.15
CA ALA A 144 29.74 -11.75 -15.61
C ALA A 144 28.99 -10.93 -14.56
N HIS A 145 27.76 -10.54 -14.89
CA HIS A 145 26.90 -9.74 -14.03
C HIS A 145 25.49 -10.30 -14.02
N ARG A 146 24.92 -10.41 -12.81
CA ARG A 146 23.49 -10.71 -12.56
C ARG A 146 23.06 -9.95 -11.32
N TYR A 147 21.90 -9.31 -11.40
CA TYR A 147 21.35 -8.51 -10.32
C TYR A 147 20.19 -9.22 -9.62
N PHE A 148 20.14 -9.08 -8.30
CA PHE A 148 19.07 -9.61 -7.45
C PHE A 148 17.87 -8.68 -7.44
N VAL A 149 16.70 -9.23 -7.78
CA VAL A 149 15.42 -8.52 -7.70
C VAL A 149 14.57 -9.26 -6.67
N PRO A 150 14.38 -8.68 -5.47
CA PRO A 150 13.58 -9.31 -4.43
C PRO A 150 12.10 -9.34 -4.80
N ASN A 151 11.42 -10.44 -4.46
CA ASN A 151 9.97 -10.51 -4.46
C ASN A 151 9.44 -9.79 -3.20
N ASP A 152 9.35 -8.46 -3.25
CA ASP A 152 9.09 -7.65 -2.06
C ASP A 152 7.63 -7.17 -1.92
N ALA A 153 6.73 -7.60 -2.81
CA ALA A 153 5.33 -7.16 -2.81
C ALA A 153 4.64 -7.42 -1.46
N THR A 154 4.76 -8.63 -0.91
CA THR A 154 4.18 -8.95 0.40
C THR A 154 4.85 -8.15 1.51
N LEU A 155 6.17 -8.02 1.47
CA LEU A 155 6.92 -7.24 2.46
C LEU A 155 6.49 -5.77 2.47
N GLN A 156 6.26 -5.17 1.30
CA GLN A 156 5.77 -3.79 1.18
C GLN A 156 4.36 -3.66 1.76
N GLN A 157 3.46 -4.63 1.49
CA GLN A 157 2.13 -4.65 2.08
C GLN A 157 2.18 -4.76 3.60
N MET A 158 2.96 -5.70 4.15
CA MET A 158 3.13 -5.90 5.59
C MET A 158 3.69 -4.66 6.31
N LYS A 159 4.63 -3.94 5.67
CA LYS A 159 5.15 -2.66 6.19
C LYS A 159 4.07 -1.58 6.21
N SER A 160 3.29 -1.49 5.14
CA SER A 160 2.27 -0.44 4.96
C SER A 160 1.04 -0.66 5.85
N SER A 161 0.66 -1.92 6.08
CA SER A 161 -0.48 -2.29 6.93
C SER A 161 -0.16 -2.38 8.42
N GLY A 162 1.13 -2.35 8.79
CA GLY A 162 1.56 -2.55 10.18
C GLY A 162 1.37 -3.98 10.70
N THR A 163 1.12 -4.94 9.81
CA THR A 163 0.82 -6.34 10.18
C THR A 163 1.98 -7.01 10.93
N LEU A 164 3.22 -6.54 10.76
CA LEU A 164 4.39 -7.06 11.49
C LEU A 164 4.24 -7.03 13.02
N ARG A 165 3.34 -6.19 13.57
CA ARG A 165 3.05 -6.15 15.03
C ARG A 165 2.39 -7.42 15.57
N TYR A 166 1.75 -8.21 14.69
CA TYR A 166 1.06 -9.45 15.04
C TYR A 166 1.96 -10.68 14.95
N PHE A 167 3.21 -10.51 14.51
CA PHE A 167 4.20 -11.57 14.47
C PHE A 167 5.06 -11.59 15.73
N ASP A 168 5.64 -12.74 16.03
CA ASP A 168 6.68 -12.84 17.05
C ASP A 168 7.82 -11.87 16.78
N LYS A 169 8.37 -11.28 17.85
CA LYS A 169 9.48 -10.32 17.77
C LYS A 169 10.67 -10.88 16.96
N THR A 170 10.94 -12.17 17.09
CA THR A 170 12.01 -12.85 16.33
C THR A 170 11.74 -12.83 14.82
N VAL A 171 10.51 -13.13 14.41
CA VAL A 171 10.10 -13.12 13.00
C VAL A 171 10.14 -11.70 12.46
N ALA A 172 9.56 -10.73 13.17
CA ALA A 172 9.60 -9.32 12.79
C ALA A 172 11.04 -8.80 12.62
N ASN A 173 11.95 -9.18 13.52
CA ASN A 173 13.37 -8.84 13.42
C ASN A 173 14.04 -9.48 12.20
N ASN A 174 13.71 -10.73 11.87
CA ASN A 174 14.26 -11.41 10.68
C ASN A 174 13.74 -10.78 9.38
N VAL A 175 12.46 -10.41 9.34
CA VAL A 175 11.88 -9.65 8.22
C VAL A 175 12.61 -8.31 8.04
N ALA A 176 12.88 -7.59 9.13
CA ALA A 176 13.62 -6.33 9.08
C ALA A 176 15.08 -6.52 8.57
N LYS A 177 15.74 -7.63 8.94
CA LYS A 177 17.07 -7.97 8.41
C LYS A 177 17.03 -8.23 6.91
N TYR A 178 16.03 -8.98 6.44
CA TYR A 178 15.82 -9.26 5.03
C TYR A 178 15.52 -7.98 4.23
N ASP A 179 14.68 -7.08 4.76
CA ASP A 179 14.39 -5.77 4.16
C ASP A 179 15.65 -4.89 4.05
N ARG A 180 16.51 -4.89 5.08
CA ARG A 180 17.82 -4.22 5.03
C ARG A 180 18.74 -4.84 3.98
N PHE A 181 18.77 -6.17 3.88
CA PHE A 181 19.55 -6.88 2.87
C PHE A 181 19.11 -6.50 1.46
N CYS A 182 17.81 -6.48 1.17
CA CYS A 182 17.26 -6.10 -0.13
C CYS A 182 17.69 -4.69 -0.54
N ARG A 183 17.57 -3.70 0.36
CA ARG A 183 18.01 -2.33 0.12
C ARG A 183 19.51 -2.24 -0.16
N MET A 184 20.32 -2.96 0.63
CA MET A 184 21.77 -3.00 0.42
C MET A 184 22.12 -3.57 -0.95
N MET A 185 21.44 -4.64 -1.37
CA MET A 185 21.64 -5.22 -2.70
C MET A 185 21.28 -4.21 -3.80
N GLN A 186 20.11 -3.56 -3.70
CA GLN A 186 19.68 -2.54 -4.68
C GLN A 186 20.69 -1.38 -4.78
N THR A 187 21.17 -0.85 -3.66
CA THR A 187 22.19 0.20 -3.66
C THR A 187 23.51 -0.28 -4.29
N ASN A 188 23.92 -1.52 -4.02
CA ASN A 188 25.09 -2.10 -4.66
C ASN A 188 24.90 -2.19 -6.18
N GLU A 189 23.74 -2.63 -6.66
CA GLU A 189 23.45 -2.68 -8.10
C GLU A 189 23.47 -1.28 -8.74
N GLU A 190 22.89 -0.28 -8.08
CA GLU A 190 22.90 1.11 -8.56
C GLU A 190 24.34 1.66 -8.69
N MET A 191 25.22 1.36 -7.75
CA MET A 191 26.63 1.80 -7.80
C MET A 191 27.40 1.15 -8.95
N VAL A 192 27.12 -0.11 -9.27
CA VAL A 192 27.88 -0.86 -10.28
C VAL A 192 27.26 -0.72 -11.68
N ARG A 193 26.00 -0.27 -11.77
CA ARG A 193 25.29 -0.04 -13.04
C ARG A 193 26.10 0.82 -14.02
N ASP A 194 26.68 1.92 -13.55
CA ASP A 194 27.41 2.86 -14.40
C ASP A 194 28.68 2.22 -15.01
N ILE A 195 29.38 1.39 -14.23
CA ILE A 195 30.57 0.65 -14.67
C ILE A 195 30.24 -0.25 -15.88
N TYR A 196 29.10 -0.93 -15.85
CA TYR A 196 28.70 -1.82 -16.94
C TYR A 196 28.11 -1.08 -18.15
N THR A 197 27.53 0.11 -17.98
CA THR A 197 26.99 0.90 -19.08
C THR A 197 28.05 1.74 -19.81
N GLU A 198 29.15 2.09 -19.15
CA GLU A 198 30.25 2.85 -19.79
C GLU A 198 31.21 1.96 -20.60
N ILE A 199 31.31 0.68 -20.26
CA ILE A 199 32.28 -0.26 -20.87
C ILE A 199 31.70 -0.96 -22.13
N ARG A 200 30.41 -0.78 -22.44
CA ARG A 200 29.73 -1.44 -23.57
C ARG A 200 29.32 -0.47 -24.65
#